data_AF-B4XWB7-F1
#
_entry.id   AF-B4XWB7-F1
#
_cell.length_a   1.000
_cell.length_b   1.000
_cell.length_c   1.000
_cell.angle_alpha   90.00
_cell.angle_beta   90.00
_cell.angle_gamma   90.00
#
_symmetry.space_group_name_H-M   'P 1'
#
loop_
_entity.id
_entity.type
_entity.pdbx_description
1 polymer ?
#
loop_
_entity_poly.entity_id
_entity_poly.type
_entity_poly.pdbx_seq_one_letter_code
_entity_poly.pdbx_strand_id
1 'polypeptide(L)'
;AFEKYIDSILDLLLPASSPGIKNPIVDLYGKEEILFMGPDENTAELVNWATHHARARGAPWWKSFFTGKSPKLGGIPHDTYGMTTLSVREYVKGIYRKLNLDPSTVRKMQTGGPDGDLGSNEILLSNEKYTSIVDGSGVLVDPNGLDKEELLRLAKARAMINNFDMSKLSKDGYRILCDDSNINLPTGEFISNGTTFRNTYHLRDTGLTDCFVPCGGRPESIDLISVNKIIKDGKSTIPYLVEGANLFITQDAKLRLEEAGCILYKDASANKGGVTSSSLEVLASLAFDDENFLKHMCHDAKGQAPQFYQDYVKSVQEKICENARLEFEAIWREHEETGTPRSILSDNLSNAITTLDEELQHSDLWKNEQIRRSVLQDALPNLLIEKIGLDTIIERVPDSYLRAIFGSYLASRFVYQFGSQPSQFAFYDL
;
A
#
# COMPACT_ATOMS: atom_id res chain seq x y z
N ALA A 1 -10.00 -5.72 -24.55
CA ALA A 1 -9.29 -4.42 -24.47
C ALA A 1 -7.91 -4.61 -23.85
N PHE A 2 -7.83 -5.20 -22.65
CA PHE A 2 -6.57 -5.54 -21.96
C PHE A 2 -5.55 -6.28 -22.84
N GLU A 3 -5.93 -7.37 -23.51
CA GLU A 3 -5.00 -8.12 -24.37
C GLU A 3 -4.34 -7.27 -25.46
N LYS A 4 -5.14 -6.43 -26.14
CA LYS A 4 -4.63 -5.50 -27.17
C LYS A 4 -3.68 -4.45 -26.59
N TYR A 5 -3.95 -3.99 -25.37
CA TYR A 5 -3.06 -3.07 -24.66
C TYR A 5 -1.71 -3.75 -24.37
N ILE A 6 -1.73 -4.97 -23.84
CA ILE A 6 -0.52 -5.75 -23.59
C ILE A 6 0.26 -6.05 -24.87
N ASP A 7 -0.41 -6.44 -25.95
CA ASP A 7 0.23 -6.62 -27.27
C ASP A 7 0.91 -5.33 -27.73
N SER A 8 0.24 -4.19 -27.59
CA SER A 8 0.81 -2.89 -27.99
C SER A 8 2.06 -2.54 -27.18
N ILE A 9 2.08 -2.85 -25.88
CA ILE A 9 3.28 -2.67 -25.05
C ILE A 9 4.39 -3.63 -25.48
N LEU A 10 4.09 -4.90 -25.70
CA LEU A 10 5.09 -5.89 -26.12
C LEU A 10 5.67 -5.61 -27.51
N ASP A 11 4.88 -5.05 -28.43
CA ASP A 11 5.34 -4.63 -29.75
C ASP A 11 6.35 -3.47 -29.68
N LEU A 12 6.29 -2.64 -28.63
CA LEU A 12 7.26 -1.57 -28.39
C LEU A 12 8.55 -2.06 -27.71
N LEU A 13 8.44 -3.05 -26.81
CA LEU A 13 9.56 -3.51 -25.99
C LEU A 13 10.36 -4.65 -26.61
N LEU A 14 9.77 -5.41 -27.54
CA LEU A 14 10.44 -6.52 -28.22
C LEU A 14 10.84 -6.12 -29.63
N PRO A 15 11.98 -6.62 -30.14
CA PRO A 15 12.32 -6.45 -31.54
C PRO A 15 11.18 -6.89 -32.46
N ALA A 16 10.87 -6.07 -33.47
CA ALA A 16 9.76 -6.32 -34.38
C ALA A 16 10.00 -7.59 -35.23
N SER A 17 9.54 -8.74 -34.72
CA SER A 17 9.60 -10.05 -35.40
C SER A 17 8.22 -10.57 -35.82
N SER A 18 7.15 -9.89 -35.44
CA SER A 18 5.76 -10.30 -35.69
C SER A 18 5.41 -10.26 -37.19
N PRO A 19 4.95 -11.38 -37.79
CA PRO A 19 4.49 -11.41 -39.17
C PRO A 19 3.28 -10.47 -39.37
N GLY A 20 3.36 -9.56 -40.34
CA GLY A 20 2.24 -8.68 -40.72
C GLY A 20 2.32 -7.23 -40.23
N ILE A 21 3.40 -6.82 -39.56
CA ILE A 21 3.69 -5.39 -39.32
C ILE A 21 3.94 -4.72 -40.69
N LYS A 22 2.96 -3.97 -41.19
CA LYS A 22 3.02 -3.31 -42.50
C LYS A 22 4.06 -2.18 -42.56
N ASN A 23 4.28 -1.51 -41.43
CA ASN A 23 5.28 -0.45 -41.27
C ASN A 23 6.11 -0.75 -40.01
N PRO A 24 7.44 -0.85 -40.09
CA PRO A 24 8.27 -1.08 -38.91
C PRO A 24 8.07 0.04 -37.89
N ILE A 25 8.01 -0.33 -36.61
CA ILE A 25 8.05 0.64 -35.50
C ILE A 25 9.41 1.33 -35.55
N VAL A 26 9.41 2.67 -35.63
CA VAL A 26 10.64 3.46 -35.66
C VAL A 26 11.06 3.75 -34.22
N ASP A 27 12.12 3.09 -33.78
CA ASP A 27 12.77 3.38 -32.49
C ASP A 27 13.64 4.64 -32.62
N LEU A 28 13.22 5.73 -31.99
CA LEU A 28 13.98 6.98 -31.90
C LEU A 28 14.82 7.06 -30.61
N TYR A 29 14.63 6.13 -29.68
CA TYR A 29 15.32 6.12 -28.40
C TYR A 29 16.64 5.35 -28.46
N GLY A 30 16.67 4.25 -29.25
CA GLY A 30 17.87 3.47 -29.52
C GLY A 30 18.45 2.77 -28.30
N LYS A 31 17.64 2.59 -27.25
CA LYS A 31 18.00 1.93 -25.99
C LYS A 31 16.90 0.93 -25.63
N GLU A 32 17.32 -0.21 -25.09
CA GLU A 32 16.38 -1.19 -24.55
C GLU A 32 15.69 -0.64 -23.31
N GLU A 33 14.37 -0.76 -23.26
CA GLU A 33 13.56 -0.44 -22.09
C GLU A 33 12.93 -1.71 -21.52
N ILE A 34 12.77 -1.70 -20.20
CA ILE A 34 12.05 -2.71 -19.45
C ILE A 34 10.96 -2.00 -18.67
N LEU A 35 9.72 -2.50 -18.82
CA LEU A 35 8.57 -2.04 -18.08
C LEU A 35 8.05 -3.16 -17.18
N PHE A 36 7.74 -2.81 -15.94
CA PHE A 36 7.10 -3.69 -14.97
C PHE A 36 5.71 -3.14 -14.68
N MET A 37 4.67 -3.96 -14.81
CA MET A 37 3.29 -3.56 -14.58
C MET A 37 2.74 -4.17 -13.29
N GLY A 38 1.78 -3.48 -12.68
CA GLY A 38 0.99 -3.98 -11.56
C GLY A 38 -0.50 -4.01 -11.91
N PRO A 39 -1.29 -4.88 -11.25
CA PRO A 39 -2.74 -4.85 -11.40
C PRO A 39 -3.33 -3.61 -10.74
N ASP A 40 -4.42 -3.13 -11.33
CA ASP A 40 -5.34 -2.16 -10.76
C ASP A 40 -6.79 -2.70 -10.84
N GLU A 41 -7.79 -1.88 -10.54
CA GLU A 41 -9.21 -2.22 -10.53
C GLU A 41 -9.61 -3.06 -11.77
N ASN A 42 -10.20 -4.24 -11.51
CA ASN A 42 -10.69 -5.18 -12.52
C ASN A 42 -9.62 -5.87 -13.40
N THR A 43 -8.33 -5.79 -13.07
CA THR A 43 -7.26 -6.41 -13.87
C THR A 43 -6.48 -7.53 -13.17
N ALA A 44 -6.67 -7.71 -11.86
CA ALA A 44 -5.94 -8.70 -11.05
C ALA A 44 -6.02 -10.14 -11.60
N GLU A 45 -7.16 -10.57 -12.13
CA GLU A 45 -7.33 -11.92 -12.69
C GLU A 45 -6.62 -12.12 -14.05
N LEU A 46 -6.20 -11.02 -14.70
CA LEU A 46 -5.64 -11.01 -16.05
C LEU A 46 -4.09 -11.05 -16.06
N VAL A 47 -3.45 -10.77 -14.92
CA VAL A 47 -1.98 -10.63 -14.84
C VAL A 47 -1.23 -11.92 -15.16
N ASN A 48 -1.82 -13.08 -14.84
CA ASN A 48 -1.24 -14.39 -15.18
C ASN A 48 -1.19 -14.58 -16.69
N TRP A 49 -2.27 -14.22 -17.40
CA TRP A 49 -2.33 -14.29 -18.85
C TRP A 49 -1.26 -13.39 -19.47
N ALA A 50 -1.14 -12.14 -19.02
CA ALA A 50 -0.15 -11.20 -19.54
C ALA A 50 1.29 -11.71 -19.35
N THR A 51 1.58 -12.32 -18.19
CA THR A 51 2.88 -12.93 -17.89
C THR A 51 3.20 -14.10 -18.83
N HIS A 52 2.24 -15.01 -19.04
CA HIS A 52 2.39 -16.11 -19.98
C HIS A 52 2.53 -15.64 -21.42
N HIS A 53 1.79 -14.59 -21.79
CA HIS A 53 1.83 -13.99 -23.12
C HIS A 53 3.20 -13.37 -23.41
N ALA A 54 3.77 -12.61 -22.47
CA ALA A 54 5.14 -12.09 -22.59
C ALA A 54 6.16 -13.22 -22.76
N ARG A 55 6.02 -14.32 -22.00
CA ARG A 55 6.87 -15.51 -22.16
C ARG A 55 6.73 -16.14 -23.54
N ALA A 56 5.51 -16.30 -24.04
CA ALA A 56 5.23 -16.88 -25.36
C ALA A 56 5.76 -16.00 -26.51
N ARG A 57 5.75 -14.68 -26.31
CA ARG A 57 6.34 -13.67 -27.22
C ARG A 57 7.88 -13.60 -27.15
N GLY A 58 8.51 -14.37 -26.27
CA GLY A 58 9.97 -14.45 -26.14
C GLY A 58 10.59 -13.32 -25.32
N ALA A 59 9.83 -12.63 -24.47
CA ALA A 59 10.37 -11.59 -23.60
C ALA A 59 11.35 -12.19 -22.56
N PRO A 60 12.61 -11.75 -22.51
CA PRO A 60 13.60 -12.31 -21.57
C PRO A 60 13.25 -12.00 -20.11
N TRP A 61 12.54 -10.91 -19.87
CA TRP A 61 12.12 -10.43 -18.56
C TRP A 61 10.70 -10.89 -18.17
N TRP A 62 10.15 -11.90 -18.84
CA TRP A 62 8.74 -12.33 -18.65
C TRP A 62 8.36 -12.55 -17.17
N LYS A 63 9.28 -13.03 -16.33
CA LYS A 63 9.08 -13.25 -14.87
C LYS A 63 8.71 -11.98 -14.11
N SER A 64 9.23 -10.83 -14.54
CA SER A 64 9.02 -9.53 -13.91
C SER A 64 7.98 -8.66 -14.61
N PHE A 65 7.46 -9.08 -15.77
CA PHE A 65 6.57 -8.25 -16.59
C PHE A 65 5.34 -7.72 -15.83
N PHE A 66 4.75 -8.58 -15.00
CA PHE A 66 3.66 -8.23 -14.11
C PHE A 66 3.96 -8.67 -12.68
N THR A 67 3.62 -7.82 -11.72
CA THR A 67 3.64 -8.12 -10.28
C THR A 67 2.28 -8.55 -9.76
N GLY A 68 2.20 -9.10 -8.55
CA GLY A 68 0.92 -9.53 -7.96
C GLY A 68 0.30 -10.73 -8.69
N LYS A 69 1.11 -11.43 -9.50
CA LYS A 69 0.71 -12.67 -10.19
C LYS A 69 0.54 -13.81 -9.20
N SER A 70 -0.08 -14.89 -9.67
CA SER A 70 -0.27 -16.06 -8.80
C SER A 70 1.07 -16.63 -8.32
N PRO A 71 1.11 -17.26 -7.14
CA PRO A 71 2.34 -17.86 -6.63
C PRO A 71 2.88 -19.00 -7.52
N LYS A 72 2.06 -19.60 -8.39
CA LYS A 72 2.52 -20.56 -9.40
C LYS A 72 3.45 -19.93 -10.46
N LEU A 73 3.38 -18.62 -10.63
CA LEU A 73 4.26 -17.84 -11.49
C LEU A 73 5.29 -17.02 -10.68
N GLY A 74 5.43 -17.32 -9.39
CA GLY A 74 6.39 -16.66 -8.50
C GLY A 74 5.98 -15.25 -8.08
N GLY A 75 4.70 -14.90 -8.23
CA GLY A 75 4.18 -13.64 -7.71
C GLY A 75 3.82 -13.70 -6.24
N ILE A 76 3.74 -12.52 -5.62
CA ILE A 76 3.41 -12.34 -4.22
C ILE A 76 2.04 -11.64 -4.16
N PRO A 77 0.92 -12.35 -3.96
CA PRO A 77 -0.40 -11.73 -3.95
C PRO A 77 -0.54 -10.77 -2.77
N HIS A 78 -0.68 -9.48 -3.06
CA HIS A 78 -0.75 -8.42 -2.05
C HIS A 78 -1.89 -8.65 -1.07
N ASP A 79 -3.03 -9.10 -1.60
CA ASP A 79 -4.23 -9.40 -0.84
C ASP A 79 -4.06 -10.53 0.17
N THR A 80 -3.37 -11.61 -0.23
CA THR A 80 -3.16 -12.79 0.64
C THR A 80 -2.23 -12.48 1.82
N TYR A 81 -1.26 -11.59 1.61
CA TYR A 81 -0.23 -11.26 2.60
C TYR A 81 -0.44 -9.90 3.26
N GLY A 82 -1.51 -9.20 2.94
CA GLY A 82 -1.84 -7.88 3.48
C GLY A 82 -0.77 -6.83 3.24
N MET A 83 -0.08 -6.86 2.09
CA MET A 83 1.14 -6.07 1.87
C MET A 83 0.89 -4.57 2.03
N THR A 84 -0.17 -4.04 1.44
CA THR A 84 -0.57 -2.64 1.60
C THR A 84 -0.98 -2.33 3.03
N THR A 85 -1.80 -3.20 3.63
CA THR A 85 -2.32 -3.01 4.98
C THR A 85 -1.22 -3.03 6.05
N LEU A 86 -0.17 -3.84 5.90
CA LEU A 86 0.96 -3.84 6.84
C LEU A 86 1.59 -2.45 6.99
N SER A 87 1.76 -1.74 5.87
CA SER A 87 2.22 -0.34 5.89
C SER A 87 1.24 0.55 6.64
N VAL A 88 -0.06 0.52 6.29
CA VAL A 88 -1.11 1.31 6.95
C VAL A 88 -1.14 1.06 8.47
N ARG A 89 -1.05 -0.21 8.87
CA ARG A 89 -1.02 -0.62 10.28
C ARG A 89 0.21 -0.09 11.01
N GLU A 90 1.37 0.01 10.36
CA GLU A 90 2.54 0.58 11.03
C GLU A 90 2.39 2.08 11.33
N TYR A 91 1.66 2.83 10.49
CA TYR A 91 1.29 4.22 10.82
C TYR A 91 0.31 4.27 11.99
N VAL A 92 -0.73 3.42 11.99
CA VAL A 92 -1.69 3.35 13.11
C VAL A 92 -0.99 2.98 14.42
N LYS A 93 -0.16 1.93 14.40
CA LYS A 93 0.66 1.52 15.55
C LYS A 93 1.64 2.62 15.96
N GLY A 94 2.19 3.37 15.01
CA GLY A 94 3.04 4.53 15.27
C GLY A 94 2.33 5.56 16.14
N ILE A 95 1.11 5.96 15.78
CA ILE A 95 0.28 6.86 16.58
C ILE A 95 0.09 6.30 17.99
N TYR A 96 -0.27 5.02 18.10
CA TYR A 96 -0.51 4.39 19.40
C TYR A 96 0.76 4.33 20.27
N ARG A 97 1.93 4.06 19.67
CA ARG A 97 3.22 4.10 20.37
C ARG A 97 3.55 5.50 20.89
N LYS A 98 3.38 6.53 20.05
CA LYS A 98 3.71 7.92 20.41
C LYS A 98 2.80 8.49 21.49
N LEU A 99 1.53 8.10 21.48
CA LEU A 99 0.52 8.58 22.42
C LEU A 99 0.26 7.62 23.60
N ASN A 100 1.01 6.50 23.67
CA ASN A 100 0.85 5.47 24.69
C ASN A 100 -0.61 4.97 24.84
N LEU A 101 -1.26 4.70 23.70
CA LEU A 101 -2.65 4.24 23.65
C LEU A 101 -2.74 2.73 23.74
N ASP A 102 -3.71 2.21 24.48
CA ASP A 102 -4.10 0.79 24.43
C ASP A 102 -5.03 0.57 23.23
N PRO A 103 -4.60 -0.15 22.18
CA PRO A 103 -5.40 -0.36 20.99
C PRO A 103 -6.78 -0.95 21.29
N SER A 104 -6.90 -1.83 22.29
CA SER A 104 -8.15 -2.53 22.62
C SER A 104 -9.26 -1.59 23.11
N THR A 105 -8.89 -0.36 23.51
CA THR A 105 -9.82 0.67 23.96
C THR A 105 -10.14 1.71 22.87
N VAL A 106 -9.33 1.77 21.81
CA VAL A 106 -9.52 2.72 20.71
C VAL A 106 -10.73 2.30 19.88
N ARG A 107 -11.71 3.21 19.75
CA ARG A 107 -12.91 2.96 18.96
C ARG A 107 -12.63 3.23 17.49
N LYS A 108 -12.93 2.25 16.64
CA LYS A 108 -12.52 2.27 15.24
C LYS A 108 -13.68 2.28 14.28
N MET A 109 -13.57 3.18 13.30
CA MET A 109 -14.36 3.18 12.08
C MET A 109 -13.49 2.76 10.90
N GLN A 110 -14.08 2.07 9.94
CA GLN A 110 -13.45 1.71 8.69
C GLN A 110 -14.45 1.85 7.54
N THR A 111 -14.00 2.43 6.43
CA THR A 111 -14.66 2.27 5.12
C THR A 111 -13.90 1.26 4.29
N GLY A 112 -14.57 0.59 3.35
CA GLY A 112 -14.01 -0.60 2.70
C GLY A 112 -14.25 -1.80 3.59
N GLY A 113 -15.15 -2.68 3.17
CA GLY A 113 -15.70 -3.74 4.01
C GLY A 113 -14.76 -4.91 4.26
N PRO A 114 -15.27 -5.94 4.96
CA PRO A 114 -14.53 -7.19 5.18
C PRO A 114 -14.33 -7.99 3.88
N ASP A 115 -14.94 -7.56 2.78
CA ASP A 115 -14.81 -8.15 1.44
C ASP A 115 -13.59 -7.64 0.66
N GLY A 116 -13.17 -6.40 0.90
CA GLY A 116 -12.06 -5.77 0.20
C GLY A 116 -10.68 -6.28 0.63
N ASP A 117 -9.65 -6.06 -0.21
CA ASP A 117 -8.26 -6.37 0.12
C ASP A 117 -7.82 -5.67 1.41
N LEU A 118 -7.73 -4.34 1.36
CA LEU A 118 -7.27 -3.55 2.49
C LEU A 118 -8.20 -3.73 3.70
N GLY A 119 -9.51 -3.74 3.46
CA GLY A 119 -10.51 -3.76 4.52
C GLY A 119 -10.55 -5.06 5.32
N SER A 120 -10.45 -6.21 4.65
CA SER A 120 -10.37 -7.50 5.33
C SER A 120 -9.05 -7.64 6.10
N ASN A 121 -7.93 -7.26 5.51
CA ASN A 121 -6.61 -7.33 6.13
C ASN A 121 -6.53 -6.38 7.33
N GLU A 122 -7.18 -5.22 7.26
CA GLU A 122 -7.23 -4.26 8.38
C GLU A 122 -7.94 -4.90 9.57
N ILE A 123 -9.05 -5.61 9.35
CA ILE A 123 -9.77 -6.36 10.38
C ILE A 123 -8.88 -7.50 10.95
N LEU A 124 -8.22 -8.27 10.08
CA LEU A 124 -7.36 -9.39 10.48
C LEU A 124 -6.16 -8.96 11.33
N LEU A 125 -5.62 -7.76 11.08
CA LEU A 125 -4.43 -7.21 11.75
C LEU A 125 -4.77 -6.24 12.89
N SER A 126 -6.05 -6.00 13.16
CA SER A 126 -6.54 -5.05 14.16
C SER A 126 -6.81 -5.72 15.50
N ASN A 127 -6.56 -4.96 16.57
CA ASN A 127 -7.02 -5.29 17.92
C ASN A 127 -7.90 -4.19 18.53
N GLU A 128 -8.25 -3.19 17.73
CA GLU A 128 -9.12 -2.09 18.11
C GLU A 128 -10.58 -2.53 18.32
N LYS A 129 -11.31 -1.72 19.10
CA LYS A 129 -12.74 -1.88 19.28
C LYS A 129 -13.48 -1.30 18.08
N TYR A 130 -13.77 -2.13 17.08
CA TYR A 130 -14.60 -1.72 15.94
C TYR A 130 -15.98 -1.30 16.41
N THR A 131 -16.37 -0.06 16.14
CA THR A 131 -17.70 0.46 16.42
C THR A 131 -18.51 0.64 15.16
N SER A 132 -17.86 0.77 13.99
CA SER A 132 -18.54 0.90 12.72
C SER A 132 -17.71 0.41 11.53
N ILE A 133 -18.41 -0.17 10.55
CA ILE A 133 -17.86 -0.56 9.26
C ILE A 133 -18.83 -0.10 8.17
N VAL A 134 -18.28 0.51 7.11
CA VAL A 134 -19.01 0.97 5.93
C VAL A 134 -18.47 0.25 4.70
N ASP A 135 -19.34 -0.42 3.96
CA ASP A 135 -18.98 -1.09 2.72
C ASP A 135 -19.98 -0.85 1.59
N GLY A 136 -19.85 -1.57 0.48
CA GLY A 136 -20.74 -1.43 -0.67
C GLY A 136 -22.21 -1.73 -0.37
N SER A 137 -22.46 -2.62 0.60
CA SER A 137 -23.80 -3.07 0.99
C SER A 137 -24.50 -2.14 1.97
N GLY A 138 -23.77 -1.40 2.82
CA GLY A 138 -24.37 -0.52 3.82
C GLY A 138 -23.45 -0.04 4.92
N VAL A 139 -24.04 0.17 6.11
CA VAL A 139 -23.35 0.57 7.35
C VAL A 139 -23.72 -0.40 8.47
N LEU A 140 -22.71 -0.88 9.19
CA LEU A 140 -22.84 -1.70 10.40
C LEU A 140 -22.29 -0.90 11.59
N VAL A 141 -23.05 -0.80 12.68
CA VAL A 141 -22.68 0.00 13.86
C VAL A 141 -23.01 -0.76 15.14
N ASP A 142 -22.10 -0.73 16.10
CA ASP A 142 -22.39 -1.09 17.48
C ASP A 142 -21.60 -0.19 18.45
N PRO A 143 -22.29 0.68 19.22
CA PRO A 143 -21.63 1.52 20.24
C PRO A 143 -20.87 0.71 21.30
N ASN A 144 -21.31 -0.52 21.56
CA ASN A 144 -20.69 -1.41 22.52
C ASN A 144 -19.52 -2.22 21.92
N GLY A 145 -19.27 -2.09 20.61
CA GLY A 145 -18.25 -2.80 19.85
C GLY A 145 -18.83 -3.97 19.07
N LEU A 146 -18.44 -4.09 17.80
CA LEU A 146 -18.80 -5.20 16.93
C LEU A 146 -18.09 -6.49 17.37
N ASP A 147 -18.79 -7.62 17.28
CA ASP A 147 -18.24 -8.94 17.63
C ASP A 147 -17.02 -9.27 16.77
N LYS A 148 -15.87 -9.43 17.43
CA LYS A 148 -14.57 -9.62 16.77
C LYS A 148 -14.50 -10.93 15.99
N GLU A 149 -15.04 -12.02 16.52
CA GLU A 149 -14.99 -13.33 15.85
C GLU A 149 -15.85 -13.34 14.60
N GLU A 150 -17.00 -12.66 14.65
CA GLU A 150 -17.87 -12.51 13.49
C GLU A 150 -17.24 -11.61 12.41
N LEU A 151 -16.55 -10.53 12.80
CA LEU A 151 -15.77 -9.73 11.85
C LEU A 151 -14.64 -10.54 11.22
N LEU A 152 -13.92 -11.36 12.00
CA LEU A 152 -12.89 -12.25 11.48
C LEU A 152 -13.46 -13.30 10.52
N ARG A 153 -14.67 -13.82 10.79
CA ARG A 153 -15.38 -14.73 9.87
C ARG A 153 -15.67 -14.04 8.54
N LEU A 154 -16.22 -12.82 8.57
CA LEU A 154 -16.51 -12.06 7.36
C LEU A 154 -15.24 -11.73 6.57
N ALA A 155 -14.18 -11.26 7.25
CA ALA A 155 -12.91 -10.92 6.63
C ALA A 155 -12.27 -12.13 5.93
N LYS A 156 -12.24 -13.30 6.60
CA LYS A 156 -11.72 -14.55 6.00
C LYS A 156 -12.58 -15.05 4.83
N ALA A 157 -13.89 -14.84 4.91
CA ALA A 157 -14.83 -15.24 3.86
C ALA A 157 -14.95 -14.22 2.71
N ARG A 158 -14.31 -13.05 2.84
CA ARG A 158 -14.47 -11.91 1.93
C ARG A 158 -15.93 -11.52 1.72
N ALA A 159 -16.68 -11.42 2.82
CA ALA A 159 -18.10 -11.14 2.80
C ALA A 159 -18.41 -9.73 3.34
N MET A 160 -19.27 -9.00 2.64
CA MET A 160 -19.80 -7.71 3.07
C MET A 160 -20.65 -7.83 4.34
N ILE A 161 -20.88 -6.70 5.02
CA ILE A 161 -21.62 -6.62 6.30
C ILE A 161 -23.08 -7.08 6.22
N ASN A 162 -23.67 -7.17 5.02
CA ASN A 162 -25.01 -7.76 4.84
C ASN A 162 -25.05 -9.25 5.23
N ASN A 163 -23.88 -9.90 5.33
CA ASN A 163 -23.72 -11.26 5.82
C ASN A 163 -23.40 -11.34 7.33
N PHE A 164 -23.32 -10.21 8.04
CA PHE A 164 -23.09 -10.19 9.49
C PHE A 164 -24.25 -10.84 10.25
N ASP A 165 -23.93 -11.71 11.20
CA ASP A 165 -24.90 -12.32 12.12
C ASP A 165 -25.47 -11.27 13.09
N MET A 166 -26.69 -10.82 12.82
CA MET A 166 -27.36 -9.79 13.61
C MET A 166 -27.59 -10.18 15.08
N SER A 167 -27.55 -11.48 15.42
CA SER A 167 -27.65 -11.92 16.83
C SER A 167 -26.42 -11.55 17.67
N LYS A 168 -25.32 -11.16 17.01
CA LYS A 168 -24.07 -10.70 17.63
C LYS A 168 -24.03 -9.21 17.91
N LEU A 169 -24.99 -8.44 17.42
CA LEU A 169 -25.12 -7.04 17.78
C LEU A 169 -25.66 -6.92 19.20
N SER A 170 -25.16 -5.92 19.92
CA SER A 170 -25.79 -5.45 21.15
C SER A 170 -27.17 -4.85 20.84
N LYS A 171 -27.98 -4.63 21.87
CA LYS A 171 -29.28 -3.97 21.76
C LYS A 171 -29.21 -2.55 21.17
N ASP A 172 -28.04 -1.92 21.22
CA ASP A 172 -27.81 -0.56 20.72
C ASP A 172 -27.19 -0.57 19.30
N GLY A 173 -26.80 -1.75 18.81
CA GLY A 173 -26.24 -1.95 17.49
C GLY A 173 -27.30 -2.02 16.39
N TYR A 174 -26.90 -1.68 15.17
CA TYR A 174 -27.78 -1.68 14.00
C TYR A 174 -27.00 -1.91 12.71
N ARG A 175 -27.73 -2.37 11.69
CA ARG A 175 -27.27 -2.45 10.31
C ARG A 175 -28.27 -1.74 9.41
N ILE A 176 -27.78 -0.86 8.55
CA ILE A 176 -28.56 -0.17 7.52
C ILE A 176 -27.97 -0.53 6.17
N LEU A 177 -28.74 -1.21 5.32
CA LEU A 177 -28.36 -1.58 3.97
C LEU A 177 -28.75 -0.49 2.97
N CYS A 178 -28.08 -0.45 1.82
CA CYS A 178 -28.36 0.54 0.77
C CYS A 178 -29.83 0.52 0.30
N ASP A 179 -30.46 -0.66 0.33
CA ASP A 179 -31.86 -0.88 -0.08
C ASP A 179 -32.88 -0.54 1.03
N ASP A 180 -32.42 -0.24 2.24
CA ASP A 180 -33.31 0.14 3.34
C ASP A 180 -33.85 1.56 3.16
N SER A 181 -35.11 1.75 3.55
CA SER A 181 -35.77 3.06 3.54
C SER A 181 -36.69 3.21 4.74
N ASN A 182 -36.81 4.45 5.22
CA ASN A 182 -37.70 4.83 6.33
C ASN A 182 -37.49 4.01 7.61
N ILE A 183 -36.24 3.85 8.04
CA ILE A 183 -35.84 3.10 9.25
C ILE A 183 -35.66 4.06 10.43
N ASN A 184 -36.10 3.66 11.62
CA ASN A 184 -35.75 4.34 12.88
C ASN A 184 -34.60 3.59 13.55
N LEU A 185 -33.51 4.30 13.84
CA LEU A 185 -32.39 3.75 14.60
C LEU A 185 -32.75 3.56 16.09
N PRO A 186 -32.01 2.73 16.83
CA PRO A 186 -32.15 2.63 18.29
C PRO A 186 -32.01 3.98 19.02
N THR A 187 -31.30 4.93 18.42
CA THR A 187 -31.15 6.31 18.91
C THR A 187 -32.41 7.16 18.75
N GLY A 188 -33.42 6.68 18.02
CA GLY A 188 -34.63 7.42 17.63
C GLY A 188 -34.45 8.26 16.36
N GLU A 189 -33.28 8.24 15.73
CA GLU A 189 -33.04 8.94 14.47
C GLU A 189 -33.76 8.26 13.30
N PHE A 190 -34.42 9.06 12.47
CA PHE A 190 -35.08 8.60 11.26
C PHE A 190 -34.16 8.66 10.04
N ILE A 191 -33.97 7.51 9.38
CA ILE A 191 -33.17 7.35 8.16
C ILE A 191 -34.12 7.12 6.97
N SER A 192 -34.21 8.11 6.08
CA SER A 192 -35.08 8.03 4.90
C SER A 192 -34.51 7.13 3.81
N ASN A 193 -33.19 7.08 3.63
CA ASN A 193 -32.53 6.35 2.55
C ASN A 193 -31.18 5.77 3.00
N GLY A 194 -31.04 4.45 2.94
CA GLY A 194 -29.84 3.73 3.35
C GLY A 194 -28.61 4.03 2.50
N THR A 195 -28.78 4.29 1.21
CA THR A 195 -27.67 4.70 0.32
C THR A 195 -27.10 6.07 0.71
N THR A 196 -27.95 7.06 0.97
CA THR A 196 -27.51 8.38 1.46
C THR A 196 -26.84 8.27 2.82
N PHE A 197 -27.39 7.43 3.71
CA PHE A 197 -26.80 7.16 5.01
C PHE A 197 -25.39 6.57 4.87
N ARG A 198 -25.24 5.51 4.05
CA ARG A 198 -23.95 4.89 3.74
C ARG A 198 -22.94 5.87 3.18
N ASN A 199 -23.36 6.70 2.23
CA ASN A 199 -22.48 7.66 1.55
C ASN A 199 -22.02 8.82 2.44
N THR A 200 -22.65 9.04 3.59
CA THR A 200 -22.35 10.18 4.48
C THR A 200 -22.04 9.77 5.91
N TYR A 201 -22.01 8.46 6.22
CA TYR A 201 -21.84 7.98 7.59
C TYR A 201 -20.51 8.42 8.22
N HIS A 202 -19.43 8.39 7.44
CA HIS A 202 -18.09 8.80 7.88
C HIS A 202 -17.98 10.29 8.22
N LEU A 203 -19.00 11.10 7.90
CA LEU A 203 -19.06 12.53 8.19
C LEU A 203 -19.86 12.85 9.48
N ARG A 204 -20.31 11.83 10.21
CA ARG A 204 -21.23 12.01 11.34
C ARG A 204 -20.48 12.14 12.65
N ASP A 205 -20.87 13.12 13.47
CA ASP A 205 -20.45 13.23 14.88
C ASP A 205 -21.25 12.24 15.75
N THR A 206 -20.83 10.98 15.74
CA THR A 206 -21.47 9.92 16.54
C THR A 206 -20.85 9.78 17.93
N GLY A 207 -19.65 10.37 18.14
CA GLY A 207 -18.83 10.12 19.30
C GLY A 207 -18.36 8.66 19.41
N LEU A 208 -18.40 7.86 18.34
CA LEU A 208 -18.03 6.44 18.34
C LEU A 208 -16.67 6.15 17.68
N THR A 209 -15.94 7.17 17.24
CA THR A 209 -14.73 6.99 16.43
C THR A 209 -13.56 7.78 17.01
N ASP A 210 -12.54 7.06 17.46
CA ASP A 210 -11.24 7.64 17.85
C ASP A 210 -10.23 7.52 16.70
N CYS A 211 -10.28 6.39 15.99
CA CYS A 211 -9.42 6.11 14.84
C CYS A 211 -10.26 5.75 13.62
N PHE A 212 -10.00 6.41 12.50
CA PHE A 212 -10.61 6.13 11.21
C PHE A 212 -9.57 5.70 10.19
N VAL A 213 -9.75 4.51 9.62
CA VAL A 213 -8.90 3.98 8.54
C VAL A 213 -9.77 3.75 7.31
N PRO A 214 -9.80 4.66 6.33
CA PRO A 214 -10.48 4.39 5.07
C PRO A 214 -9.66 3.37 4.27
N CYS A 215 -10.18 2.16 4.14
CA CYS A 215 -9.62 1.04 3.35
C CYS A 215 -10.32 0.88 1.99
N GLY A 216 -11.32 1.72 1.70
CA GLY A 216 -12.04 1.78 0.44
C GLY A 216 -13.04 2.93 0.44
N GLY A 217 -13.69 3.16 -0.68
CA GLY A 217 -14.64 4.27 -0.87
C GLY A 217 -14.34 5.04 -2.14
N ARG A 218 -15.11 6.10 -2.38
CA ARG A 218 -14.89 6.96 -3.55
C ARG A 218 -13.75 7.94 -3.23
N PRO A 219 -12.91 8.29 -4.22
CA PRO A 219 -12.04 9.44 -4.09
C PRO A 219 -12.83 10.68 -3.64
N GLU A 220 -12.19 11.53 -2.85
CA GLU A 220 -12.76 12.80 -2.38
C GLU A 220 -14.04 12.63 -1.55
N SER A 221 -14.19 11.49 -0.86
CA SER A 221 -15.30 11.24 0.07
C SER A 221 -15.32 12.23 1.24
N ILE A 222 -14.18 12.84 1.57
CA ILE A 222 -14.08 14.03 2.43
C ILE A 222 -13.37 15.12 1.63
N ASP A 223 -14.06 16.23 1.43
CA ASP A 223 -13.61 17.39 0.67
C ASP A 223 -13.74 18.68 1.50
N LEU A 224 -13.34 19.82 0.93
CA LEU A 224 -13.40 21.12 1.60
C LEU A 224 -14.82 21.53 2.03
N ILE A 225 -15.84 21.01 1.34
CA ILE A 225 -17.25 21.30 1.62
C ILE A 225 -17.75 20.48 2.81
N SER A 226 -17.36 19.20 2.86
CA SER A 226 -17.86 18.22 3.84
C SER A 226 -17.03 18.12 5.11
N VAL A 227 -15.75 18.51 5.08
CA VAL A 227 -14.82 18.39 6.23
C VAL A 227 -15.35 19.07 7.50
N ASN A 228 -16.06 20.19 7.37
CA ASN A 228 -16.63 20.91 8.51
C ASN A 228 -17.67 20.09 9.30
N LYS A 229 -18.19 18.99 8.74
CA LYS A 229 -19.12 18.10 9.47
C LYS A 229 -18.42 17.28 10.55
N ILE A 230 -17.10 17.09 10.44
CA ILE A 230 -16.25 16.38 11.41
C ILE A 230 -15.28 17.32 12.11
N ILE A 231 -15.57 18.63 12.11
CA ILE A 231 -14.89 19.65 12.91
C ILE A 231 -15.96 20.37 13.74
N LYS A 232 -15.80 20.35 15.06
CA LYS A 232 -16.73 20.94 16.01
C LYS A 232 -15.96 21.77 17.03
N ASP A 233 -16.39 23.01 17.22
CA ASP A 233 -15.74 23.97 18.13
C ASP A 233 -14.22 24.10 17.85
N GLY A 234 -13.85 24.07 16.57
CA GLY A 234 -12.46 24.15 16.10
C GLY A 234 -11.63 22.88 16.29
N LYS A 235 -12.23 21.76 16.72
CA LYS A 235 -11.55 20.48 16.92
C LYS A 235 -12.12 19.38 16.03
N SER A 236 -11.25 18.53 15.51
CA SER A 236 -11.70 17.34 14.78
C SER A 236 -12.44 16.40 15.73
N THR A 237 -13.58 15.85 15.29
CA THR A 237 -14.30 14.81 16.01
C THR A 237 -13.66 13.43 15.84
N ILE A 238 -12.70 13.29 14.91
CA ILE A 238 -11.94 12.06 14.64
C ILE A 238 -10.46 12.36 14.89
N PRO A 239 -9.92 12.01 16.07
CA PRO A 239 -8.55 12.33 16.45
C PRO A 239 -7.48 11.74 15.53
N TYR A 240 -7.66 10.50 15.06
CA TYR A 240 -6.63 9.78 14.32
C TYR A 240 -7.16 9.29 12.97
N LEU A 241 -6.47 9.64 11.89
CA LEU A 241 -6.85 9.25 10.54
C LEU A 241 -5.63 8.75 9.76
N VAL A 242 -5.71 7.53 9.23
CA VAL A 242 -4.66 6.95 8.39
C VAL A 242 -5.29 6.44 7.10
N GLU A 243 -5.02 7.10 5.97
CA GLU A 243 -5.62 6.71 4.70
C GLU A 243 -4.99 5.44 4.13
N GLY A 244 -5.77 4.36 4.01
CA GLY A 244 -5.37 3.17 3.26
C GLY A 244 -5.74 3.27 1.77
N ALA A 245 -6.95 3.71 1.48
CA ALA A 245 -7.45 3.92 0.13
C ALA A 245 -6.89 5.20 -0.50
N ASN A 246 -6.66 5.15 -1.81
CA ASN A 246 -6.16 6.29 -2.56
C ASN A 246 -7.16 7.44 -2.56
N LEU A 247 -6.67 8.64 -2.27
CA LEU A 247 -7.35 9.92 -2.44
C LEU A 247 -8.71 10.03 -1.73
N PHE A 248 -8.92 9.35 -0.60
CA PHE A 248 -10.20 9.39 0.12
C PHE A 248 -10.53 10.82 0.61
N ILE A 249 -9.52 11.59 1.00
CA ILE A 249 -9.62 12.96 1.51
C ILE A 249 -8.87 13.91 0.58
N THR A 250 -9.48 15.05 0.20
CA THR A 250 -8.78 16.07 -0.60
C THR A 250 -7.68 16.76 0.21
N GLN A 251 -6.66 17.31 -0.48
CA GLN A 251 -5.53 17.97 0.20
C GLN A 251 -5.98 19.14 1.09
N ASP A 252 -6.92 19.97 0.63
CA ASP A 252 -7.42 21.08 1.45
C ASP A 252 -8.18 20.60 2.69
N ALA A 253 -8.92 19.49 2.58
CA ALA A 253 -9.61 18.89 3.72
C ALA A 253 -8.62 18.31 4.74
N LYS A 254 -7.51 17.70 4.29
CA LYS A 254 -6.42 17.23 5.16
C LYS A 254 -5.86 18.36 6.00
N LEU A 255 -5.51 19.49 5.36
CA LEU A 255 -4.98 20.66 6.06
C LEU A 255 -5.95 21.20 7.12
N ARG A 256 -7.25 21.24 6.82
CA ARG A 256 -8.28 21.69 7.77
C ARG A 256 -8.45 20.74 8.96
N LEU A 257 -8.34 19.43 8.73
CA LEU A 257 -8.39 18.44 9.80
C LEU A 257 -7.16 18.54 10.71
N GLU A 258 -5.97 18.70 10.13
CA GLU A 258 -4.73 18.87 10.88
C GLU A 258 -4.72 20.18 11.68
N GLU A 259 -5.21 21.30 11.11
CA GLU A 259 -5.43 22.56 11.81
C GLU A 259 -6.38 22.39 13.01
N ALA A 260 -7.40 21.52 12.87
CA ALA A 260 -8.33 21.15 13.92
C ALA A 260 -7.80 20.07 14.89
N GLY A 261 -6.50 19.73 14.82
CA GLY A 261 -5.83 18.82 15.74
C GLY A 261 -5.93 17.32 15.40
N CYS A 262 -6.40 16.96 14.21
CA CYS A 262 -6.37 15.57 13.74
C CYS A 262 -4.93 15.14 13.42
N ILE A 263 -4.51 13.97 13.92
CA ILE A 263 -3.27 13.31 13.47
C ILE A 263 -3.61 12.52 12.22
N LEU A 264 -3.26 13.10 11.07
CA LEU A 264 -3.59 12.55 9.76
C LEU A 264 -2.33 12.09 9.02
N TYR A 265 -2.37 10.88 8.47
CA TYR A 265 -1.38 10.38 7.51
C TYR A 265 -2.06 10.08 6.18
N LYS A 266 -1.57 10.73 5.12
CA LYS A 266 -2.11 10.58 3.77
C LYS A 266 -1.72 9.25 3.14
N ASP A 267 -2.55 8.82 2.21
CA ASP A 267 -2.45 7.59 1.42
C ASP A 267 -1.06 7.40 0.82
N ALA A 268 -0.52 8.43 0.15
CA ALA A 268 0.77 8.37 -0.53
C ALA A 268 1.95 8.03 0.41
N SER A 269 1.80 8.16 1.73
CA SER A 269 2.74 7.65 2.72
C SER A 269 2.29 6.31 3.31
N ALA A 270 1.04 6.23 3.74
CA ALA A 270 0.55 5.11 4.52
C ALA A 270 0.39 3.80 3.73
N ASN A 271 0.07 3.85 2.43
CA ASN A 271 -0.28 2.66 1.64
C ASN A 271 0.84 2.13 0.72
N LYS A 272 2.09 2.61 0.90
CA LYS A 272 3.28 2.22 0.12
C LYS A 272 3.67 0.72 0.18
N GLY A 273 3.02 -0.08 1.02
CA GLY A 273 3.34 -1.49 1.20
C GLY A 273 3.18 -2.33 -0.08
N GLY A 274 2.13 -2.08 -0.87
CA GLY A 274 1.90 -2.78 -2.14
C GLY A 274 3.02 -2.53 -3.16
N VAL A 275 3.41 -1.28 -3.37
CA VAL A 275 4.49 -0.93 -4.32
C VAL A 275 5.85 -1.45 -3.85
N THR A 276 6.10 -1.48 -2.54
CA THR A 276 7.31 -2.08 -1.96
C THR A 276 7.36 -3.58 -2.24
N SER A 277 6.24 -4.30 -2.06
CA SER A 277 6.13 -5.72 -2.41
C SER A 277 6.38 -5.96 -3.89
N SER A 278 5.74 -5.18 -4.78
CA SER A 278 5.96 -5.26 -6.24
C SER A 278 7.43 -5.07 -6.63
N SER A 279 8.11 -4.08 -6.05
CA SER A 279 9.53 -3.82 -6.33
C SER A 279 10.40 -5.03 -5.93
N LEU A 280 10.16 -5.62 -4.76
CA LEU A 280 10.91 -6.79 -4.30
C LEU A 280 10.53 -8.07 -5.07
N GLU A 281 9.30 -8.19 -5.57
CA GLU A 281 8.90 -9.25 -6.48
C GLU A 281 9.66 -9.16 -7.81
N VAL A 282 9.75 -7.95 -8.39
CA VAL A 282 10.54 -7.69 -9.62
C VAL A 282 12.01 -8.01 -9.38
N LEU A 283 12.58 -7.55 -8.27
CA LEU A 283 13.99 -7.80 -7.95
C LEU A 283 14.30 -9.30 -7.90
N ALA A 284 13.47 -10.10 -7.23
CA ALA A 284 13.65 -11.55 -7.21
C ALA A 284 13.57 -12.17 -8.62
N SER A 285 12.61 -11.72 -9.43
CA SER A 285 12.46 -12.17 -10.82
C SER A 285 13.67 -11.85 -11.71
N LEU A 286 14.30 -10.69 -11.52
CA LEU A 286 15.50 -10.28 -12.27
C LEU A 286 16.77 -10.99 -11.78
N ALA A 287 16.88 -11.21 -10.47
CA ALA A 287 18.07 -11.79 -9.86
C ALA A 287 18.23 -13.30 -10.16
N PHE A 288 17.12 -14.04 -10.20
CA PHE A 288 17.15 -15.47 -10.53
C PHE A 288 17.18 -15.72 -12.04
N ASP A 289 17.95 -16.72 -12.48
CA ASP A 289 17.72 -17.36 -13.78
C ASP A 289 16.41 -18.15 -13.77
N ASP A 290 15.96 -18.60 -14.95
CA ASP A 290 14.64 -19.24 -15.09
C ASP A 290 14.52 -20.55 -14.29
N GLU A 291 15.56 -21.38 -14.25
CA GLU A 291 15.54 -22.65 -13.51
C GLU A 291 15.41 -22.40 -12.01
N ASN A 292 16.26 -21.52 -11.45
CA ASN A 292 16.26 -21.23 -10.04
C ASN A 292 15.02 -20.43 -9.62
N PHE A 293 14.49 -19.55 -10.48
CA PHE A 293 13.24 -18.84 -10.21
C PHE A 293 12.07 -19.83 -10.07
N LEU A 294 11.92 -20.75 -11.02
CA LEU A 294 10.87 -21.78 -10.98
C LEU A 294 11.00 -22.68 -9.74
N LYS A 295 12.23 -22.96 -9.30
CA LYS A 295 12.49 -23.80 -8.13
C LYS A 295 12.24 -23.09 -6.79
N HIS A 296 12.55 -21.80 -6.70
CA HIS A 296 12.61 -21.09 -5.43
C HIS A 296 11.48 -20.11 -5.20
N MET A 297 10.87 -19.58 -6.27
CA MET A 297 9.78 -18.61 -6.20
C MET A 297 8.43 -19.19 -6.60
N CYS A 298 8.37 -20.21 -7.46
CA CYS A 298 7.09 -20.75 -7.92
C CYS A 298 6.56 -21.88 -7.03
N HIS A 299 5.25 -21.87 -6.77
CA HIS A 299 4.55 -23.00 -6.15
C HIS A 299 4.57 -24.23 -7.07
N ASP A 300 4.62 -25.41 -6.46
CA ASP A 300 4.60 -26.66 -7.19
C ASP A 300 3.20 -26.98 -7.79
N ALA A 301 3.11 -28.10 -8.52
CA ALA A 301 1.84 -28.54 -9.14
C ALA A 301 0.72 -28.82 -8.10
N LYS A 302 1.07 -29.08 -6.84
CA LYS A 302 0.14 -29.29 -5.72
C LYS A 302 -0.20 -27.98 -5.00
N GLY A 303 0.38 -26.86 -5.41
CA GLY A 303 0.18 -25.54 -4.82
C GLY A 303 1.05 -25.26 -3.59
N GLN A 304 2.05 -26.10 -3.31
CA GLN A 304 2.94 -25.91 -2.16
C GLN A 304 4.02 -24.88 -2.48
N ALA A 305 4.19 -23.92 -1.57
CA ALA A 305 5.21 -22.89 -1.65
C ALA A 305 6.61 -23.45 -1.28
N PRO A 306 7.66 -23.21 -2.07
CA PRO A 306 9.03 -23.48 -1.64
C PRO A 306 9.35 -22.75 -0.33
N GLN A 307 10.22 -23.33 0.50
CA GLN A 307 10.62 -22.68 1.76
C GLN A 307 11.22 -21.29 1.52
N PHE A 308 12.07 -21.16 0.49
CA PHE A 308 12.66 -19.87 0.10
C PHE A 308 11.59 -18.80 -0.16
N TYR A 309 10.54 -19.14 -0.92
CA TYR A 309 9.43 -18.21 -1.20
C TYR A 309 8.74 -17.76 0.09
N GLN A 310 8.46 -18.68 1.02
CA GLN A 310 7.81 -18.35 2.29
C GLN A 310 8.67 -17.40 3.13
N ASP A 311 9.98 -17.68 3.22
CA ASP A 311 10.94 -16.84 3.95
C ASP A 311 11.10 -15.47 3.28
N TYR A 312 11.12 -15.45 1.94
CA TYR A 312 11.22 -14.22 1.16
C TYR A 312 9.99 -13.33 1.33
N VAL A 313 8.78 -13.88 1.24
CA VAL A 313 7.53 -13.14 1.49
C VAL A 313 7.53 -12.55 2.89
N LYS A 314 7.97 -13.30 3.90
CA LYS A 314 8.08 -12.79 5.27
C LYS A 314 9.09 -11.63 5.36
N SER A 315 10.25 -11.76 4.73
CA SER A 315 11.25 -10.68 4.67
C SER A 315 10.71 -9.44 3.94
N VAL A 316 9.91 -9.60 2.90
CA VAL A 316 9.20 -8.50 2.22
C VAL A 316 8.23 -7.79 3.18
N GLN A 317 7.44 -8.54 3.95
CA GLN A 317 6.54 -7.97 4.96
C GLN A 317 7.31 -7.19 6.03
N GLU A 318 8.43 -7.73 6.52
CA GLU A 318 9.31 -7.05 7.47
C GLU A 318 9.88 -5.75 6.89
N LYS A 319 10.28 -5.76 5.61
CA LYS A 319 10.79 -4.57 4.92
C LYS A 319 9.73 -3.49 4.75
N ILE A 320 8.50 -3.88 4.42
CA ILE A 320 7.34 -2.97 4.35
C ILE A 320 7.15 -2.28 5.70
N CYS A 321 7.10 -3.06 6.78
CA CYS A 321 6.93 -2.52 8.13
C CYS A 321 8.09 -1.60 8.53
N GLU A 322 9.33 -1.98 8.20
CA GLU A 322 10.52 -1.16 8.47
C GLU A 322 10.44 0.19 7.76
N ASN A 323 10.15 0.20 6.46
CA ASN A 323 10.06 1.42 5.67
C ASN A 323 8.93 2.33 6.16
N ALA A 324 7.74 1.78 6.41
CA ALA A 324 6.61 2.53 6.94
C ALA A 324 6.92 3.14 8.31
N ARG A 325 7.61 2.40 9.19
CA ARG A 325 8.05 2.91 10.50
C ARG A 325 9.05 4.06 10.35
N LEU A 326 10.03 3.95 9.47
CA LEU A 326 11.05 5.00 9.30
C LEU A 326 10.43 6.29 8.76
N GLU A 327 9.54 6.21 7.76
CA GLU A 327 8.84 7.38 7.24
C GLU A 327 7.89 7.98 8.29
N PHE A 328 7.16 7.14 9.04
CA PHE A 328 6.33 7.60 10.16
C PHE A 328 7.14 8.40 11.18
N GLU A 329 8.29 7.88 11.62
CA GLU A 329 9.14 8.54 12.62
C GLU A 329 9.73 9.85 12.09
N ALA A 330 10.11 9.90 10.81
CA ALA A 330 10.60 11.12 10.16
C ALA A 330 9.50 12.20 10.11
N ILE A 331 8.30 11.85 9.62
CA ILE A 331 7.15 12.79 9.58
C ILE A 331 6.77 13.25 10.98
N TRP A 332 6.75 12.33 11.95
CA TRP A 332 6.41 12.66 13.33
C TRP A 332 7.39 13.68 13.91
N ARG A 333 8.70 13.42 13.80
CA ARG A 333 9.75 14.31 14.29
C ARG A 333 9.69 15.68 13.63
N GLU A 334 9.63 15.75 12.30
CA GLU A 334 9.57 17.04 11.58
C GLU A 334 8.32 17.84 11.92
N HIS A 335 7.18 17.17 12.16
CA HIS A 335 5.97 17.85 12.61
C HIS A 335 6.13 18.44 14.01
N GLU A 336 6.72 17.71 14.96
CA GLU A 336 6.97 18.20 16.31
C GLU A 336 7.94 19.40 16.32
N GLU A 337 8.95 19.38 15.45
CA GLU A 337 9.97 20.42 15.38
C GLU A 337 9.49 21.69 14.67
N THR A 338 8.70 21.55 13.60
CA THR A 338 8.35 22.67 12.70
C THR A 338 6.89 23.12 12.79
N GLY A 339 5.99 22.27 13.29
CA GLY A 339 4.55 22.48 13.21
C GLY A 339 3.97 22.33 11.80
N THR A 340 4.76 21.95 10.80
CA THR A 340 4.29 21.75 9.42
C THR A 340 3.30 20.59 9.36
N PRO A 341 2.16 20.72 8.65
CA PRO A 341 1.21 19.62 8.50
C PRO A 341 1.86 18.34 7.95
N ARG A 342 1.53 17.19 8.53
CA ARG A 342 2.03 15.87 8.15
C ARG A 342 1.74 15.53 6.69
N SER A 343 0.59 15.97 6.17
CA SER A 343 0.25 15.80 4.75
C SER A 343 1.20 16.53 3.81
N ILE A 344 1.75 17.68 4.23
CA ILE A 344 2.78 18.42 3.49
C ILE A 344 4.16 17.79 3.68
N LEU A 345 4.48 17.35 4.90
CA LEU A 345 5.75 16.68 5.19
C LEU A 345 5.92 15.38 4.38
N SER A 346 4.85 14.63 4.16
CA SER A 346 4.82 13.47 3.27
C SER A 346 5.32 13.81 1.85
N ASP A 347 4.86 14.91 1.27
CA ASP A 347 5.29 15.37 -0.06
C ASP A 347 6.73 15.91 -0.02
N ASN A 348 7.08 16.68 1.01
CA ASN A 348 8.43 17.24 1.16
C ASN A 348 9.50 16.13 1.26
N LEU A 349 9.25 15.11 2.09
CA LEU A 349 10.15 13.97 2.22
C LEU A 349 10.26 13.19 0.92
N SER A 350 9.13 12.92 0.25
CA SER A 350 9.10 12.19 -1.02
C SER A 350 9.89 12.92 -2.12
N ASN A 351 9.73 14.23 -2.22
CA ASN A 351 10.47 15.06 -3.18
C ASN A 351 11.97 15.08 -2.84
N ALA A 352 12.33 15.27 -1.57
CA ALA A 352 13.73 15.27 -1.15
C ALA A 352 14.42 13.92 -1.43
N ILE A 353 13.75 12.80 -1.18
CA ILE A 353 14.26 11.46 -1.47
C ILE A 353 14.45 11.27 -2.97
N THR A 354 13.44 11.62 -3.78
CA THR A 354 13.51 11.45 -5.23
C THR A 354 14.62 12.30 -5.85
N THR A 355 14.73 13.57 -5.45
CA THR A 355 15.80 14.45 -5.93
C THR A 355 17.18 13.92 -5.56
N LEU A 356 17.38 13.50 -4.31
CA LEU A 356 18.66 12.97 -3.88
C LEU A 356 18.99 11.61 -4.52
N ASP A 357 17.99 10.76 -4.74
CA ASP A 357 18.15 9.49 -5.47
C ASP A 357 18.67 9.76 -6.89
N GLU A 358 18.03 10.64 -7.65
CA GLU A 358 18.47 11.02 -9.00
C GLU A 358 19.92 11.54 -9.03
N GLU A 359 20.31 12.37 -8.06
CA GLU A 359 21.69 12.85 -7.92
C GLU A 359 22.67 11.70 -7.62
N LEU A 360 22.32 10.81 -6.69
CA LEU A 360 23.16 9.70 -6.27
C LEU A 360 23.35 8.66 -7.38
N GLN A 361 22.34 8.39 -8.20
CA GLN A 361 22.40 7.48 -9.34
C GLN A 361 23.49 7.87 -10.36
N HIS A 362 23.79 9.16 -10.47
CA HIS A 362 24.79 9.71 -11.40
C HIS A 362 26.10 10.17 -10.72
N SER A 363 26.18 10.06 -9.40
CA SER A 363 27.32 10.50 -8.60
C SER A 363 28.57 9.64 -8.80
N ASP A 364 29.72 10.17 -8.37
CA ASP A 364 30.98 9.41 -8.32
C ASP A 364 30.96 8.29 -7.26
N LEU A 365 30.01 8.32 -6.30
CA LEU A 365 29.83 7.24 -5.33
C LEU A 365 29.47 5.92 -6.01
N TRP A 366 28.62 5.96 -7.05
CA TRP A 366 28.30 4.79 -7.84
C TRP A 366 29.52 4.23 -8.60
N LYS A 367 30.41 5.11 -9.07
CA LYS A 367 31.62 4.71 -9.80
C LYS A 367 32.65 4.05 -8.88
N ASN A 368 32.61 4.35 -7.58
CA ASN A 368 33.45 3.69 -6.60
C ASN A 368 32.92 2.29 -6.30
N GLU A 369 33.60 1.27 -6.83
CA GLU A 369 33.17 -0.12 -6.70
C GLU A 369 33.03 -0.59 -5.26
N GLN A 370 33.94 -0.18 -4.36
CA GLN A 370 33.88 -0.59 -2.96
C GLN A 370 32.64 -0.03 -2.27
N ILE A 371 32.36 1.27 -2.47
CA ILE A 371 31.16 1.93 -1.91
C ILE A 371 29.91 1.31 -2.51
N ARG A 372 29.83 1.21 -3.84
CA ARG A 372 28.71 0.61 -4.56
C ARG A 372 28.36 -0.77 -4.01
N ARG A 373 29.36 -1.65 -3.87
CA ARG A 373 29.15 -3.02 -3.38
C ARG A 373 28.68 -3.05 -1.94
N SER A 374 29.26 -2.22 -1.08
CA SER A 374 28.84 -2.12 0.33
C SER A 374 27.38 -1.68 0.43
N VAL A 375 27.00 -0.62 -0.26
CA VAL A 375 25.63 -0.09 -0.22
C VAL A 375 24.62 -1.09 -0.82
N LEU A 376 24.96 -1.74 -1.93
CA LEU A 376 24.08 -2.77 -2.50
C LEU A 376 23.93 -3.98 -1.57
N GLN A 377 24.98 -4.33 -0.82
CA GLN A 377 24.90 -5.39 0.17
C GLN A 377 23.94 -5.06 1.31
N ASP A 378 23.85 -3.79 1.72
CA ASP A 378 22.92 -3.34 2.76
C ASP A 378 21.49 -3.10 2.22
N ALA A 379 21.36 -2.76 0.94
CA ALA A 379 20.10 -2.41 0.30
C ALA A 379 19.30 -3.63 -0.20
N LEU A 380 19.99 -4.64 -0.72
CA LEU A 380 19.37 -5.83 -1.29
C LEU A 380 18.91 -6.80 -0.18
N PRO A 381 17.83 -7.58 -0.40
CA PRO A 381 17.41 -8.60 0.55
C PRO A 381 18.51 -9.65 0.81
N ASN A 382 18.90 -9.83 2.07
CA ASN A 382 19.94 -10.81 2.47
C ASN A 382 19.65 -12.21 1.95
N LEU A 383 18.39 -12.65 1.95
CA LEU A 383 18.00 -13.95 1.41
C LEU A 383 18.38 -14.12 -0.07
N LEU A 384 18.27 -13.07 -0.89
CA LEU A 384 18.71 -13.13 -2.29
C LEU A 384 20.23 -13.19 -2.38
N ILE A 385 20.94 -12.39 -1.58
CA ILE A 385 22.42 -12.38 -1.55
C ILE A 385 22.95 -13.76 -1.15
N GLU A 386 22.44 -14.35 -0.06
CA GLU A 386 22.84 -15.67 0.41
C GLU A 386 22.54 -16.77 -0.62
N LYS A 387 21.44 -16.62 -1.36
CA LYS A 387 20.97 -17.64 -2.29
C LYS A 387 21.63 -17.58 -3.67
N ILE A 388 21.91 -16.38 -4.17
CA ILE A 388 22.36 -16.12 -5.55
C ILE A 388 23.82 -15.64 -5.57
N GLY A 389 24.25 -14.90 -4.54
CA GLY A 389 25.54 -14.21 -4.50
C GLY A 389 25.45 -12.78 -5.05
N LEU A 390 26.07 -11.82 -4.36
CA LEU A 390 26.04 -10.41 -4.74
C LEU A 390 26.57 -10.16 -6.17
N ASP A 391 27.68 -10.81 -6.53
CA ASP A 391 28.28 -10.65 -7.87
C ASP A 391 27.33 -11.08 -8.99
N THR A 392 26.65 -12.21 -8.79
CA THR A 392 25.68 -12.73 -9.77
C THR A 392 24.42 -11.86 -9.85
N ILE A 393 23.98 -11.26 -8.73
CA ILE A 393 22.88 -10.29 -8.76
C ILE A 393 23.29 -9.06 -9.55
N ILE A 394 24.49 -8.51 -9.31
CA ILE A 394 25.00 -7.33 -10.03
C ILE A 394 25.11 -7.60 -11.54
N GLU A 395 25.51 -8.81 -11.92
CA GLU A 395 25.61 -9.21 -13.33
C GLU A 395 24.24 -9.33 -14.03
N ARG A 396 23.23 -9.84 -13.33
CA ARG A 396 21.92 -10.16 -13.91
C ARG A 396 20.92 -9.01 -13.89
N VAL A 397 20.94 -8.20 -12.84
CA VAL A 397 19.99 -7.09 -12.67
C VAL A 397 20.46 -5.90 -13.52
N PRO A 398 19.58 -5.24 -14.30
CA PRO A 398 19.98 -4.09 -15.12
C PRO A 398 20.65 -2.98 -14.30
N ASP A 399 21.73 -2.39 -14.84
CA ASP A 399 22.52 -1.33 -14.18
C ASP A 399 21.64 -0.15 -13.73
N SER A 400 20.66 0.26 -14.54
CA SER A 400 19.70 1.31 -14.18
C SER A 400 18.87 0.95 -12.95
N TYR A 401 18.49 -0.31 -12.79
CA TYR A 401 17.72 -0.79 -11.64
C TYR A 401 18.60 -0.86 -10.38
N LEU A 402 19.85 -1.30 -10.51
CA LEU A 402 20.80 -1.30 -9.39
C LEU A 402 21.15 0.11 -8.92
N ARG A 403 21.28 1.07 -9.84
CA ARG A 403 21.45 2.49 -9.51
C ARG A 403 20.27 3.01 -8.72
N ALA A 404 19.03 2.73 -9.17
CA ALA A 404 17.83 3.15 -8.46
C ALA A 404 17.75 2.55 -7.05
N ILE A 405 18.11 1.28 -6.85
CA ILE A 405 18.20 0.67 -5.52
C ILE A 405 19.26 1.38 -4.67
N PHE A 406 20.44 1.64 -5.23
CA PHE A 406 21.54 2.31 -4.53
C PHE A 406 21.16 3.72 -4.08
N GLY A 407 20.63 4.53 -4.99
CA GLY A 407 20.27 5.92 -4.72
C GLY A 407 19.08 6.01 -3.75
N SER A 408 18.00 5.26 -3.99
CA SER A 408 16.83 5.27 -3.11
C SER A 408 17.13 4.77 -1.69
N TYR A 409 18.01 3.77 -1.52
CA TYR A 409 18.42 3.29 -0.20
C TYR A 409 19.14 4.38 0.59
N LEU A 410 20.18 4.99 -0.01
CA LEU A 410 20.95 6.05 0.64
C LEU A 410 20.10 7.29 0.89
N ALA A 411 19.36 7.74 -0.13
CA ALA A 411 18.53 8.93 -0.07
C ALA A 411 17.46 8.80 1.02
N SER A 412 16.72 7.69 1.05
CA SER A 412 15.68 7.49 2.06
C SER A 412 16.24 7.43 3.48
N ARG A 413 17.33 6.69 3.71
CA ARG A 413 17.95 6.62 5.05
C ARG A 413 18.47 7.97 5.52
N PHE A 414 19.13 8.72 4.63
CA PHE A 414 19.62 10.06 4.93
C PHE A 414 18.48 11.04 5.23
N VAL A 415 17.48 11.12 4.35
CA VAL A 415 16.34 12.05 4.51
C VAL A 415 15.49 11.68 5.73
N TYR A 416 15.24 10.40 6.01
CA TYR A 416 14.50 10.02 7.22
C TYR A 416 15.28 10.31 8.51
N GLN A 417 16.61 10.32 8.48
CA GLN A 417 17.44 10.63 9.64
C GLN A 417 17.59 12.14 9.87
N PHE A 418 17.86 12.91 8.83
CA PHE A 418 18.24 14.34 8.92
C PHE A 418 17.16 15.31 8.44
N GLY A 419 16.08 14.79 7.88
CA GLY A 419 14.93 15.54 7.40
C GLY A 419 15.02 15.98 5.94
N SER A 420 13.95 16.63 5.47
CA SER A 420 13.78 17.09 4.07
C SER A 420 14.72 18.23 3.63
N GLN A 421 15.31 18.97 4.57
CA GLN A 421 16.31 20.01 4.32
C GLN A 421 17.55 19.80 5.19
N PRO A 422 18.33 18.74 4.92
CA PRO A 422 19.51 18.44 5.72
C PRO A 422 20.58 19.52 5.51
N SER A 423 21.30 19.89 6.57
CA SER A 423 22.44 20.80 6.43
C SER A 423 23.49 20.18 5.50
N GLN A 424 24.24 21.00 4.76
CA GLN A 424 25.32 20.50 3.86
C GLN A 424 26.39 19.67 4.60
N PHE A 425 26.43 19.73 5.93
CA PHE A 425 27.35 18.97 6.78
C PHE A 425 26.79 17.63 7.28
N ALA A 426 25.49 17.39 7.15
CA ALA A 426 24.83 16.19 7.69
C ALA A 426 25.34 14.87 7.08
N PHE A 427 25.91 14.91 5.86
CA PHE A 427 26.54 13.73 5.25
C PHE A 427 27.82 13.27 5.96
N TYR A 428 28.49 14.14 6.74
CA TYR A 428 29.71 13.79 7.48
C TYR A 428 29.42 13.19 8.86
N ASP A 429 28.16 13.23 9.31
CA ASP A 429 27.70 12.68 10.58
C ASP A 429 27.12 11.25 10.44
N LEU A 430 27.23 10.65 9.24
CA LEU A 430 26.77 9.29 8.91
C LEU A 430 27.76 8.20 9.31
#